data_AF-A0AAP2HAG5-F1
#
_entry.id   AF-A0AAP2HAG5-F1
#
_cell.length_a   1.000
_cell.length_b   1.000
_cell.length_c   1.000
_cell.angle_alpha   90.00
_cell.angle_beta   90.00
_cell.angle_gamma   90.00
#
_symmetry.space_group_name_H-M   'P 1'
#
loop_
_entity.id
_entity.type
_entity.pdbx_description
1 polymer ?
#
loop_
_entity_poly.entity_id
_entity_poly.type
_entity_poly.pdbx_seq_one_letter_code
_entity_poly.pdbx_strand_id
1 'polypeptide(L)'
;MAASAVALAALAAVYFYSLRGVDAVAPYATQTSARLPDSKSNERSTGDLGQEPQANPPVQRQKAAHYTPLSNLTPILGDAAQVIDALTPAAKSGDTSAALAIFVKANDCRLRTEAAKRNAPSSTPTALIPPDCQSLAPEDYTAAGQWLEAAADAGNVDAQFLYPASAEGVLGPPVDWLRHPEAVANFKRKAMAYMNANAAKGSIDALLDLSNAYEYGVLTERDPVKALAYYRAVELSDGNAISQRSLAYLKQNLSPTDVTNAENLARSIHANCCE
;
A
#
# COMPACT_ATOMS: atom_id res chain seq x y z
N MET A 1 30.53 -28.73 37.93
CA MET A 1 29.60 -29.21 36.90
C MET A 1 28.24 -28.49 36.95
N ALA A 2 28.22 -27.15 37.10
CA ALA A 2 26.97 -26.37 37.17
C ALA A 2 26.83 -25.30 36.06
N ALA A 3 27.91 -25.00 35.33
CA ALA A 3 27.89 -23.98 34.27
C ALA A 3 27.27 -24.46 32.95
N SER A 4 27.25 -25.78 32.68
CA SER A 4 26.79 -26.33 31.40
C SER A 4 25.26 -26.50 31.30
N ALA A 5 24.54 -26.57 32.43
CA ALA A 5 23.08 -26.76 32.43
C ALA A 5 22.32 -25.45 32.15
N VAL A 6 22.86 -24.31 32.58
CA VAL A 6 22.23 -22.98 32.38
C VAL A 6 22.31 -22.53 30.92
N ALA A 7 23.39 -22.86 30.22
CA ALA A 7 23.57 -22.54 28.80
C ALA A 7 22.60 -23.30 27.88
N LEU A 8 22.31 -24.57 28.20
CA LEU A 8 21.36 -25.39 27.45
C LEU A 8 19.90 -24.95 27.65
N ALA A 9 19.54 -24.51 28.87
CA ALA A 9 18.21 -23.96 29.14
C ALA A 9 17.95 -22.61 28.44
N ALA A 10 18.97 -21.75 28.34
CA ALA A 10 18.87 -20.48 27.62
C ALA A 10 18.72 -20.67 26.10
N LEU A 11 19.43 -21.63 25.51
CA LEU A 11 19.30 -21.95 24.08
C LEU A 11 17.95 -22.58 23.74
N ALA A 12 17.39 -23.42 24.62
CA ALA A 12 16.06 -24.00 24.42
C ALA A 12 14.95 -22.94 24.51
N ALA A 13 15.09 -21.94 25.40
CA ALA A 13 14.13 -20.83 25.53
C ALA A 13 14.16 -19.90 24.32
N VAL A 14 15.34 -19.60 23.77
CA VAL A 14 15.49 -18.82 22.52
C VAL A 14 14.92 -19.58 21.32
N TYR A 15 15.17 -20.89 21.23
CA TYR A 15 14.62 -21.74 20.16
C TYR A 15 13.08 -21.85 20.21
N PHE A 16 12.50 -21.95 21.42
CA PHE A 16 11.04 -21.95 21.59
C PHE A 16 10.40 -20.58 21.32
N TYR A 17 11.08 -19.48 21.62
CA TYR A 17 10.60 -18.13 21.31
C TYR A 17 10.63 -17.85 19.79
N SER A 18 11.63 -18.36 19.07
CA SER A 18 11.69 -18.25 17.60
C SER A 18 10.62 -19.04 16.85
N LEU A 19 10.03 -20.08 17.47
CA LEU A 19 8.95 -20.88 16.87
C LEU A 19 7.53 -20.35 17.13
N ARG A 20 7.36 -19.37 18.03
CA ARG A 20 6.06 -18.75 18.35
C ARG A 20 5.80 -17.42 17.63
N GLY A 21 6.71 -16.96 16.78
CA GLY A 21 6.64 -15.65 16.12
C GLY A 21 5.98 -15.64 14.75
N VAL A 22 5.34 -16.72 14.30
CA VAL A 22 4.74 -16.80 12.96
C VAL A 22 3.33 -17.38 13.03
N ASP A 23 2.46 -16.72 13.80
CA ASP A 23 1.04 -16.79 13.44
C ASP A 23 0.93 -16.08 12.09
N ALA A 24 0.54 -16.84 11.07
CA ALA A 24 0.27 -16.33 9.73
C ALA A 24 -0.70 -15.15 9.85
N VAL A 25 -0.17 -13.94 9.62
CA VAL A 25 -0.98 -12.74 9.49
C VAL A 25 -1.88 -12.99 8.29
N ALA A 26 -3.16 -13.26 8.55
CA ALA A 26 -4.15 -13.26 7.49
C ALA A 26 -4.11 -11.86 6.87
N PRO A 27 -3.70 -11.69 5.61
CA PRO A 27 -3.91 -10.41 4.94
C PRO A 27 -5.41 -10.15 5.01
N TYR A 28 -5.79 -8.92 5.34
CA TYR A 28 -7.17 -8.50 5.16
C TYR A 28 -7.56 -8.90 3.74
N ALA A 29 -8.58 -9.76 3.66
CA ALA A 29 -9.12 -10.22 2.40
C ALA A 29 -9.37 -8.97 1.54
N THR A 30 -8.68 -8.86 0.42
CA THR A 30 -9.07 -7.98 -0.67
C THR A 30 -10.48 -8.38 -1.05
N GLN A 31 -11.48 -7.71 -0.48
CA GLN A 31 -12.86 -7.94 -0.85
C GLN A 31 -13.03 -7.35 -2.25
N THR A 32 -13.05 -8.28 -3.19
CA THR A 32 -13.90 -8.31 -4.37
C THR A 32 -14.91 -7.16 -4.38
N SER A 33 -14.70 -6.23 -5.30
CA SER A 33 -15.63 -5.15 -5.64
C SER A 33 -17.08 -5.64 -5.56
N ALA A 34 -17.85 -5.05 -4.64
CA ALA A 34 -19.29 -5.21 -4.66
C ALA A 34 -19.81 -4.76 -6.03
N ARG A 35 -20.55 -5.66 -6.67
CA ARG A 35 -21.17 -5.50 -7.98
C ARG A 35 -22.14 -4.31 -7.90
N LEU A 36 -21.89 -3.24 -8.65
CA LEU A 36 -22.88 -2.17 -8.86
C LEU A 36 -24.12 -2.79 -9.55
N PRO A 37 -25.36 -2.53 -9.07
CA PRO A 37 -26.56 -3.00 -9.76
C PRO A 37 -26.80 -2.20 -11.05
N ASP A 38 -27.12 -2.93 -12.12
CA ASP A 38 -27.50 -2.43 -13.44
C ASP A 38 -28.61 -1.36 -13.36
N SER A 39 -28.33 -0.16 -13.87
CA SER A 39 -29.37 0.84 -14.09
C SER A 39 -30.15 0.49 -15.36
N LYS A 40 -31.34 -0.08 -15.18
CA LYS A 40 -32.34 -0.19 -16.23
C LYS A 40 -32.82 1.21 -16.62
N SER A 41 -32.73 1.50 -17.91
CA SER A 41 -33.44 2.55 -18.63
C SER A 41 -34.95 2.31 -18.59
N ASN A 42 -35.76 3.32 -18.23
CA ASN A 42 -36.91 3.72 -19.05
C ASN A 42 -37.49 5.11 -18.72
N GLU A 43 -37.55 5.93 -19.78
CA GLU A 43 -38.59 6.86 -20.26
C GLU A 43 -39.38 7.83 -19.35
N ARG A 44 -39.11 9.13 -19.58
CA ARG A 44 -39.97 10.20 -20.14
C ARG A 44 -41.34 10.53 -19.47
N SER A 45 -41.47 11.77 -18.96
CA SER A 45 -42.54 12.72 -19.33
C SER A 45 -42.29 14.13 -18.76
N THR A 46 -42.82 15.11 -19.49
CA THR A 46 -42.68 16.58 -19.48
C THR A 46 -43.45 17.31 -18.37
N GLY A 47 -43.01 18.53 -18.01
CA GLY A 47 -43.92 19.65 -17.72
C GLY A 47 -43.58 20.60 -16.57
N ASP A 48 -43.17 21.82 -16.95
CA ASP A 48 -43.60 23.11 -16.39
C ASP A 48 -42.82 23.83 -15.27
N LEU A 49 -42.95 25.16 -15.34
CA LEU A 49 -42.05 26.26 -15.04
C LEU A 49 -41.86 26.64 -13.56
N GLY A 50 -40.64 27.03 -13.22
CA GLY A 50 -40.31 27.82 -12.03
C GLY A 50 -38.81 28.17 -12.02
N GLN A 51 -38.48 29.45 -12.20
CA GLN A 51 -37.09 29.94 -12.10
C GLN A 51 -36.70 30.04 -10.62
N GLU A 52 -35.85 29.11 -10.15
CA GLU A 52 -35.14 29.23 -8.88
C GLU A 52 -33.89 30.12 -9.02
N PRO A 53 -33.43 30.77 -7.92
CA PRO A 53 -32.25 31.61 -7.92
C PRO A 53 -31.03 30.78 -8.33
N GLN A 54 -30.21 31.30 -9.25
CA GLN A 54 -28.99 30.62 -9.70
C GLN A 54 -28.10 30.31 -8.50
N ALA A 55 -28.09 29.03 -8.11
CA ALA A 55 -27.08 28.49 -7.22
C ALA A 55 -25.72 28.72 -7.86
N ASN A 56 -24.76 29.21 -7.07
CA ASN A 56 -23.35 29.24 -7.48
C ASN A 56 -22.99 27.87 -8.10
N PRO A 57 -22.23 27.84 -9.21
CA PRO A 57 -21.83 26.58 -9.80
C PRO A 57 -21.19 25.72 -8.71
N PRO A 58 -21.55 24.42 -8.62
CA PRO A 58 -20.99 23.56 -7.60
C PRO A 58 -19.46 23.65 -7.71
N VAL A 59 -18.82 24.00 -6.60
CA VAL A 59 -17.35 23.90 -6.48
C VAL A 59 -17.03 22.48 -6.92
N GLN A 60 -16.38 22.33 -8.09
CA GLN A 60 -16.00 21.02 -8.60
C GLN A 60 -15.00 20.46 -7.59
N ARG A 61 -15.47 19.60 -6.68
CA ARG A 61 -14.59 18.81 -5.82
C ARG A 61 -13.69 18.02 -6.76
N GLN A 62 -12.39 18.19 -6.63
CA GLN A 62 -11.46 17.26 -7.26
C GLN A 62 -11.82 15.85 -6.78
N LYS A 63 -11.96 14.92 -7.72
CA LYS A 63 -12.23 13.53 -7.40
C LYS A 63 -11.13 13.03 -6.46
N ALA A 64 -11.51 12.46 -5.33
CA ALA A 64 -10.57 11.95 -4.34
C ALA A 64 -9.56 10.99 -5.00
N ALA A 65 -8.30 11.07 -4.58
CA ALA A 65 -7.29 10.13 -5.05
C ALA A 65 -7.71 8.70 -4.64
N HIS A 66 -7.65 7.77 -5.59
CA HIS A 66 -8.02 6.37 -5.38
C HIS A 66 -6.87 5.50 -5.88
N TYR A 67 -6.57 4.44 -5.13
CA TYR A 67 -5.59 3.47 -5.55
C TYR A 67 -6.17 2.52 -6.59
N THR A 68 -5.47 2.32 -7.70
CA THR A 68 -5.76 1.21 -8.63
C THR A 68 -4.95 -0.03 -8.25
N PRO A 69 -5.56 -1.11 -7.75
CA PRO A 69 -4.83 -2.35 -7.45
C PRO A 69 -4.05 -2.84 -8.67
N LEU A 70 -2.81 -3.34 -8.46
CA LEU A 70 -2.01 -3.94 -9.54
C LEU A 70 -2.75 -5.03 -10.33
N SER A 71 -3.62 -5.80 -9.67
CA SER A 71 -4.43 -6.83 -10.31
C SER A 71 -5.41 -6.29 -11.36
N ASN A 72 -5.75 -5.00 -11.28
CA ASN A 72 -6.65 -4.32 -12.19
C ASN A 72 -5.90 -3.59 -13.30
N LEU A 73 -4.57 -3.45 -13.18
CA LEU A 73 -3.75 -2.95 -14.27
C LEU A 73 -3.68 -3.99 -15.38
N THR A 74 -3.75 -3.53 -16.63
CA THR A 74 -3.62 -4.43 -17.78
C THR A 74 -2.23 -5.07 -17.76
N PRO A 75 -2.12 -6.40 -17.82
CA PRO A 75 -0.83 -7.07 -17.80
C PRO A 75 0.09 -6.59 -18.92
N ILE A 76 1.33 -6.24 -18.58
CA ILE A 76 2.34 -5.83 -19.56
C ILE A 76 3.02 -7.09 -20.10
N LEU A 77 2.57 -7.52 -21.27
CA LEU A 77 3.04 -8.73 -21.94
C LEU A 77 4.37 -8.49 -22.66
N GLY A 78 5.12 -9.57 -22.87
CA GLY A 78 6.40 -9.57 -23.58
C GLY A 78 7.60 -9.80 -22.66
N ASP A 79 8.76 -9.96 -23.29
CA ASP A 79 10.04 -10.07 -22.61
C ASP A 79 10.33 -8.81 -21.77
N ALA A 80 10.74 -9.00 -20.52
CA ALA A 80 10.84 -7.92 -19.55
C ALA A 80 11.89 -6.87 -19.93
N ALA A 81 13.09 -7.27 -20.36
CA ALA A 81 14.11 -6.32 -20.80
C ALA A 81 13.64 -5.51 -22.00
N GLN A 82 13.03 -6.15 -23.01
CA GLN A 82 12.47 -5.46 -24.18
C GLN A 82 11.38 -4.44 -23.81
N VAL A 83 10.50 -4.80 -22.88
CA VAL A 83 9.46 -3.89 -22.38
C VAL A 83 10.09 -2.69 -21.67
N ILE A 84 11.08 -2.92 -20.81
CA ILE A 84 11.77 -1.85 -20.08
C ILE A 84 12.48 -0.92 -21.06
N ASP A 85 13.20 -1.46 -22.04
CA ASP A 85 13.91 -0.70 -23.07
C ASP A 85 12.95 0.16 -23.89
N ALA A 86 11.79 -0.40 -24.27
CA ALA A 86 10.78 0.31 -25.04
C ALA A 86 10.14 1.49 -24.27
N LEU A 87 9.96 1.35 -22.96
CA LEU A 87 9.34 2.38 -22.11
C LEU A 87 10.34 3.43 -21.60
N THR A 88 11.63 3.09 -21.54
CA THR A 88 12.67 3.94 -20.96
C THR A 88 12.76 5.34 -21.60
N PRO A 89 12.68 5.53 -22.93
CA PRO A 89 12.70 6.87 -23.53
C PRO A 89 11.56 7.77 -23.03
N ALA A 90 10.34 7.22 -22.93
CA ALA A 90 9.17 7.97 -22.44
C ALA A 90 9.35 8.32 -20.95
N ALA A 91 9.76 7.35 -20.12
CA ALA A 91 10.01 7.57 -18.70
C ALA A 91 11.08 8.65 -18.46
N LYS A 92 12.18 8.64 -19.24
CA LYS A 92 13.22 9.68 -19.21
C LYS A 92 12.71 11.06 -19.64
N SER A 93 11.67 11.13 -20.47
CA SER A 93 11.04 12.38 -20.88
C SER A 93 10.03 12.92 -19.86
N GLY A 94 9.83 12.24 -18.74
CA GLY A 94 8.91 12.64 -17.66
C GLY A 94 7.55 11.93 -17.70
N ASP A 95 7.36 10.93 -18.55
CA ASP A 95 6.14 10.11 -18.53
C ASP A 95 6.14 9.21 -17.29
N THR A 96 5.36 9.62 -16.28
CA THR A 96 5.27 8.91 -15.01
C THR A 96 4.53 7.58 -15.13
N SER A 97 3.65 7.42 -16.12
CA SER A 97 2.97 6.15 -16.40
C SER A 97 3.93 5.15 -17.00
N ALA A 98 4.83 5.58 -17.91
CA ALA A 98 5.90 4.74 -18.42
C ALA A 98 6.89 4.34 -17.31
N ALA A 99 7.28 5.28 -16.44
CA ALA A 99 8.14 5.01 -15.29
C ALA A 99 7.49 3.98 -14.33
N LEU A 100 6.21 4.16 -14.01
CA LEU A 100 5.47 3.19 -13.21
C LEU A 100 5.38 1.81 -13.90
N ALA A 101 5.12 1.77 -15.20
CA ALA A 101 5.02 0.53 -15.97
C ALA A 101 6.34 -0.26 -15.99
N ILE A 102 7.49 0.41 -16.06
CA ILE A 102 8.82 -0.21 -15.90
C ILE A 102 8.91 -0.91 -14.54
N PHE A 103 8.55 -0.21 -13.46
CA PHE A 103 8.54 -0.81 -12.12
C PHE A 103 7.60 -2.01 -12.04
N VAL A 104 6.36 -1.86 -12.51
CA VAL A 104 5.36 -2.93 -12.46
C VAL A 104 5.84 -4.18 -13.19
N LYS A 105 6.46 -4.05 -14.37
CA LYS A 105 6.99 -5.20 -15.12
C LYS A 105 8.10 -5.93 -14.36
N ALA A 106 9.11 -5.20 -13.87
CA ALA A 106 10.20 -5.80 -13.11
C ALA A 106 9.69 -6.41 -11.79
N ASN A 107 8.77 -5.74 -11.11
CA ASN A 107 8.22 -6.21 -9.84
C ASN A 107 7.33 -7.46 -10.01
N ASP A 108 6.57 -7.58 -11.10
CA ASP A 108 5.84 -8.81 -11.45
C ASP A 108 6.81 -10.00 -11.59
N CYS A 109 7.90 -9.80 -12.34
CA CYS A 109 8.95 -10.80 -12.50
C CYS A 109 9.55 -11.25 -11.16
N ARG A 110 9.85 -10.30 -10.28
CA ARG A 110 10.34 -10.57 -8.92
C ARG A 110 9.32 -11.40 -8.13
N LEU A 111 8.07 -10.94 -8.04
CA LEU A 111 7.03 -11.58 -7.25
C LEU A 111 6.72 -13.01 -7.73
N ARG A 112 6.63 -13.22 -9.05
CA ARG A 112 6.41 -14.56 -9.65
C ARG A 112 7.59 -15.49 -9.38
N THR A 113 8.83 -14.99 -9.47
CA THR A 113 10.03 -15.77 -9.15
C THR A 113 10.07 -16.15 -7.68
N GLU A 114 9.77 -15.22 -6.77
CA GLU A 114 9.72 -15.52 -5.33
C GLU A 114 8.59 -16.48 -4.95
N ALA A 115 7.43 -16.36 -5.61
CA ALA A 115 6.35 -17.33 -5.45
C ALA A 115 6.77 -18.73 -5.93
N ALA A 116 7.44 -18.83 -7.09
CA ALA A 116 7.95 -20.11 -7.60
C ALA A 116 8.96 -20.74 -6.65
N LYS A 117 9.90 -19.96 -6.08
CA LYS A 117 10.86 -20.40 -5.05
C LYS A 117 10.18 -20.94 -3.80
N ARG A 118 9.16 -20.26 -3.29
CA ARG A 118 8.39 -20.75 -2.13
C ARG A 118 7.67 -22.08 -2.42
N ASN A 119 7.16 -22.26 -3.63
CA ASN A 119 6.41 -23.45 -4.01
C ASN A 119 7.31 -24.64 -4.37
N ALA A 120 8.56 -24.39 -4.76
CA ALA A 120 9.50 -25.42 -5.21
C ALA A 120 10.92 -25.20 -4.64
N PRO A 121 11.09 -25.19 -3.29
CA PRO A 121 12.33 -24.75 -2.63
C PRO A 121 13.56 -25.62 -2.93
N SER A 122 13.36 -26.87 -3.38
CA SER A 122 14.45 -27.79 -3.75
C SER A 122 14.85 -27.71 -5.22
N SER A 123 14.18 -26.88 -6.03
CA SER A 123 14.47 -26.74 -7.46
C SER A 123 15.64 -25.79 -7.71
N THR A 124 16.29 -25.93 -8.87
CA THR A 124 17.35 -25.02 -9.30
C THR A 124 16.80 -23.58 -9.45
N PRO A 125 17.38 -22.57 -8.78
CA PRO A 125 16.82 -21.21 -8.76
C PRO A 125 16.59 -20.59 -10.15
N THR A 126 17.49 -20.85 -11.11
CA THR A 126 17.37 -20.33 -12.48
C THR A 126 16.20 -20.94 -13.26
N ALA A 127 15.84 -22.19 -12.98
CA ALA A 127 14.70 -22.85 -13.61
C ALA A 127 13.35 -22.31 -13.11
N LEU A 128 13.36 -21.56 -12.00
CA LEU A 128 12.16 -20.96 -11.39
C LEU A 128 11.87 -19.54 -11.89
N ILE A 129 12.79 -18.96 -12.68
CA ILE A 129 12.60 -17.63 -13.28
C ILE A 129 11.63 -17.78 -14.46
N PRO A 130 10.49 -17.05 -14.48
CA PRO A 130 9.57 -17.11 -15.59
C PRO A 130 10.25 -16.78 -16.94
N PRO A 131 9.87 -17.42 -18.05
CA PRO A 131 10.54 -17.23 -19.34
C PRO A 131 10.61 -15.76 -19.78
N ASP A 132 9.54 -14.99 -19.56
CA ASP A 132 9.45 -13.56 -19.88
C ASP A 132 10.29 -12.66 -18.96
N CYS A 133 10.93 -13.23 -17.93
CA CYS A 133 11.73 -12.53 -16.93
C CYS A 133 13.22 -12.94 -16.97
N GLN A 134 13.59 -13.92 -17.80
CA GLN A 134 14.97 -14.44 -17.88
C GLN A 134 15.97 -13.41 -18.42
N SER A 135 15.48 -12.39 -19.12
CA SER A 135 16.29 -11.30 -19.67
C SER A 135 16.70 -10.24 -18.64
N LEU A 136 16.10 -10.24 -17.44
CA LEU A 136 16.45 -9.26 -16.40
C LEU A 136 17.68 -9.68 -15.59
N ALA A 137 18.60 -8.74 -15.42
CA ALA A 137 19.70 -8.80 -14.49
C ALA A 137 19.31 -8.23 -13.12
N PRO A 138 20.06 -8.54 -12.03
CA PRO A 138 19.82 -7.97 -10.70
C PRO A 138 19.74 -6.43 -10.67
N GLU A 139 20.53 -5.76 -11.51
CA GLU A 139 20.58 -4.31 -11.62
C GLU A 139 19.27 -3.73 -12.16
N ASP A 140 18.55 -4.45 -13.02
CA ASP A 140 17.28 -4.00 -13.60
C ASP A 140 16.19 -3.89 -12.53
N TYR A 141 16.17 -4.79 -11.55
CA TYR A 141 15.25 -4.72 -10.42
C TYR A 141 15.55 -3.51 -9.53
N THR A 142 16.83 -3.19 -9.33
CA THR A 142 17.25 -2.02 -8.54
C THR A 142 16.87 -0.72 -9.27
N ALA A 143 17.12 -0.65 -10.58
CA ALA A 143 16.74 0.49 -11.41
C ALA A 143 15.21 0.67 -11.46
N ALA A 144 14.45 -0.42 -11.51
CA ALA A 144 12.98 -0.39 -11.46
C ALA A 144 12.46 0.30 -10.19
N GLY A 145 13.07 0.05 -9.02
CA GLY A 145 12.73 0.75 -7.78
C GLY A 145 12.88 2.26 -7.86
N GLN A 146 13.93 2.73 -8.56
CA GLN A 146 14.16 4.16 -8.80
C GLN A 146 13.09 4.78 -9.69
N TRP A 147 12.59 4.04 -10.69
CA TRP A 147 11.48 4.49 -11.53
C TRP A 147 10.18 4.65 -10.75
N LEU A 148 9.88 3.75 -9.80
CA LEU A 148 8.74 3.91 -8.91
C LEU A 148 8.86 5.18 -8.06
N GLU A 149 10.04 5.38 -7.45
CA GLU A 149 10.29 6.55 -6.63
C GLU A 149 10.15 7.84 -7.45
N ALA A 150 10.73 7.88 -8.65
CA ALA A 150 10.64 9.02 -9.55
C ALA A 150 9.21 9.31 -10.00
N ALA A 151 8.42 8.28 -10.32
CA ALA A 151 7.01 8.45 -10.65
C ALA A 151 6.22 9.01 -9.45
N ALA A 152 6.47 8.51 -8.24
CA ALA A 152 5.80 8.96 -7.02
C ALA A 152 6.21 10.41 -6.64
N ASP A 153 7.49 10.75 -6.75
CA ASP A 153 8.02 12.11 -6.55
C ASP A 153 7.40 13.10 -7.55
N ALA A 154 7.15 12.65 -8.79
CA ALA A 154 6.48 13.42 -9.83
C ALA A 154 4.95 13.50 -9.69
N GLY A 155 4.36 12.93 -8.63
CA GLY A 155 2.94 13.07 -8.31
C GLY A 155 2.04 11.99 -8.92
N ASN A 156 2.60 10.92 -9.48
CA ASN A 156 1.79 9.80 -9.94
C ASN A 156 1.12 9.10 -8.75
N VAL A 157 -0.21 9.15 -8.71
CA VAL A 157 -1.00 8.68 -7.57
C VAL A 157 -0.86 7.17 -7.36
N ASP A 158 -0.90 6.37 -8.43
CA ASP A 158 -0.73 4.92 -8.33
C ASP A 158 0.68 4.56 -7.83
N ALA A 159 1.72 5.27 -8.29
CA ALA A 159 3.08 5.10 -7.79
C ALA A 159 3.20 5.47 -6.29
N GLN A 160 2.53 6.55 -5.86
CA GLN A 160 2.49 6.97 -4.46
C GLN A 160 1.82 5.93 -3.55
N PHE A 161 0.80 5.22 -4.02
CA PHE A 161 0.19 4.09 -3.29
C PHE A 161 1.03 2.82 -3.33
N LEU A 162 1.74 2.57 -4.43
CA LEU A 162 2.58 1.38 -4.57
C LEU A 162 3.87 1.47 -3.74
N TYR A 163 4.42 2.67 -3.58
CA TYR A 163 5.70 2.89 -2.93
C TYR A 163 5.77 2.32 -1.50
N PRO A 164 4.83 2.60 -0.57
CA PRO A 164 4.87 2.06 0.80
C PRO A 164 4.91 0.53 0.88
N ALA A 165 4.23 -0.15 -0.04
CA ALA A 165 4.17 -1.61 -0.11
C ALA A 165 5.36 -2.25 -0.86
N SER A 166 6.23 -1.43 -1.45
CA SER A 166 7.30 -1.88 -2.37
C SER A 166 8.70 -1.79 -1.77
N ALA A 167 8.84 -1.93 -0.45
CA ALA A 167 10.13 -1.78 0.25
C ALA A 167 11.25 -2.62 -0.37
N GLU A 168 11.01 -3.91 -0.66
CA GLU A 168 12.02 -4.77 -1.30
C GLU A 168 12.32 -4.38 -2.75
N GLY A 169 11.33 -3.87 -3.48
CA GLY A 169 11.53 -3.39 -4.86
C GLY A 169 12.31 -2.08 -4.93
N VAL A 170 12.24 -1.24 -3.89
CA VAL A 170 12.91 0.07 -3.83
C VAL A 170 14.27 -0.03 -3.13
N LEU A 171 14.36 -0.77 -2.03
CA LEU A 171 15.54 -0.88 -1.17
C LEU A 171 16.38 -2.14 -1.43
N GLY A 172 15.88 -3.07 -2.25
CA GLY A 172 16.48 -4.38 -2.40
C GLY A 172 16.14 -5.35 -1.25
N PRO A 173 16.80 -6.52 -1.20
CA PRO A 173 16.52 -7.56 -0.21
C PRO A 173 16.77 -7.07 1.24
N PRO A 174 16.13 -7.68 2.25
CA PRO A 174 16.23 -7.25 3.65
C PRO A 174 17.65 -7.15 4.22
N VAL A 175 18.62 -7.89 3.67
CA VAL A 175 20.02 -7.80 4.07
C VAL A 175 20.63 -6.42 3.77
N ASP A 176 20.17 -5.75 2.73
CA ASP A 176 20.66 -4.43 2.34
C ASP A 176 20.09 -3.33 3.24
N TRP A 177 18.92 -3.55 3.84
CA TRP A 177 18.31 -2.61 4.79
C TRP A 177 19.20 -2.40 6.03
N LEU A 178 19.90 -3.46 6.46
CA LEU A 178 20.85 -3.39 7.58
C LEU A 178 22.14 -2.66 7.21
N ARG A 179 22.55 -2.74 5.93
CA ARG A 179 23.75 -2.06 5.41
C ARG A 179 23.50 -0.58 5.16
N HIS A 180 22.25 -0.21 4.87
CA HIS A 180 21.83 1.12 4.45
C HIS A 180 20.64 1.64 5.28
N PRO A 181 20.79 1.79 6.61
CA PRO A 181 19.70 2.27 7.48
C PRO A 181 19.19 3.67 7.10
N GLU A 182 20.02 4.51 6.51
CA GLU A 182 19.65 5.83 5.97
C GLU A 182 18.68 5.73 4.78
N ALA A 183 18.87 4.73 3.90
CA ALA A 183 17.97 4.49 2.78
C ALA A 183 16.60 4.02 3.29
N VAL A 184 16.58 3.14 4.29
CA VAL A 184 15.35 2.71 4.97
C VAL A 184 14.63 3.91 5.61
N ALA A 185 15.36 4.78 6.31
CA ALA A 185 14.78 5.98 6.91
C ALA A 185 14.19 6.95 5.86
N ASN A 186 14.87 7.13 4.73
CA ASN A 186 14.36 7.93 3.62
C ASN A 186 13.08 7.32 3.02
N PHE A 187 13.09 6.01 2.77
CA PHE A 187 11.92 5.28 2.25
C PHE A 187 10.71 5.46 3.16
N LYS A 188 10.88 5.23 4.48
CA LYS A 188 9.81 5.41 5.47
C LYS A 188 9.24 6.83 5.45
N ARG A 189 10.11 7.84 5.41
CA ARG A 189 9.70 9.25 5.33
C ARG A 189 8.91 9.54 4.05
N LYS A 190 9.38 9.10 2.88
CA LYS A 190 8.68 9.30 1.61
C LYS A 190 7.33 8.59 1.58
N ALA A 191 7.29 7.33 2.01
CA ALA A 191 6.04 6.55 2.12
C ALA A 191 4.99 7.29 2.97
N MET A 192 5.37 7.74 4.17
CA MET A 192 4.47 8.52 5.02
C MET A 192 4.06 9.85 4.38
N ALA A 193 4.96 10.54 3.68
CA ALA A 193 4.64 11.79 3.01
C ALA A 193 3.61 11.59 1.88
N TYR A 194 3.76 10.55 1.07
CA TYR A 194 2.81 10.21 0.01
C TYR A 194 1.42 9.87 0.55
N MET A 195 1.35 9.03 1.59
CA MET A 195 0.08 8.70 2.24
C MET A 195 -0.61 9.93 2.83
N ASN A 196 0.13 10.79 3.53
CA ASN A 196 -0.44 12.03 4.07
C ASN A 196 -0.92 12.98 2.95
N ALA A 197 -0.17 13.08 1.85
CA ALA A 197 -0.56 13.92 0.71
C ALA A 197 -1.83 13.40 0.02
N ASN A 198 -2.00 12.08 -0.10
CA ASN A 198 -3.22 11.48 -0.66
C ASN A 198 -4.40 11.59 0.31
N ALA A 199 -4.18 11.39 1.60
CA ALA A 199 -5.21 11.58 2.62
C ALA A 199 -5.71 13.04 2.65
N ALA A 200 -4.82 14.03 2.53
CA ALA A 200 -5.19 15.45 2.44
C ALA A 200 -6.03 15.78 1.19
N LYS A 201 -6.01 14.93 0.16
CA LYS A 201 -6.86 15.04 -1.05
C LYS A 201 -8.17 14.23 -0.92
N GLY A 202 -8.52 13.81 0.30
CA GLY A 202 -9.74 13.05 0.59
C GLY A 202 -9.67 11.58 0.23
N SER A 203 -8.47 11.01 0.04
CA SER A 203 -8.35 9.59 -0.28
C SER A 203 -8.65 8.69 0.92
N ILE A 204 -9.71 7.90 0.79
CA ILE A 204 -10.10 6.89 1.78
C ILE A 204 -9.04 5.78 1.90
N ASP A 205 -8.47 5.34 0.78
CA ASP A 205 -7.41 4.33 0.78
C ASP A 205 -6.18 4.82 1.56
N ALA A 206 -5.81 6.09 1.39
CA ALA A 206 -4.67 6.66 2.11
C ALA A 206 -4.93 6.81 3.61
N LEU A 207 -6.17 7.08 4.02
CA LEU A 207 -6.54 7.07 5.44
C LEU A 207 -6.40 5.66 6.03
N LEU A 208 -6.80 4.62 5.29
CA LEU A 208 -6.60 3.23 5.70
C LEU A 208 -5.11 2.87 5.78
N ASP A 209 -4.30 3.30 4.82
CA ASP A 209 -2.85 3.07 4.84
C ASP A 209 -2.17 3.75 6.04
N LEU A 210 -2.58 4.99 6.38
CA LEU A 210 -2.10 5.68 7.58
C LEU A 210 -2.52 4.98 8.87
N SER A 211 -3.75 4.47 8.94
CA SER A 211 -4.20 3.63 10.06
C SER A 211 -3.27 2.44 10.25
N ASN A 212 -3.01 1.68 9.18
CA ASN A 212 -2.13 0.52 9.20
C ASN A 212 -0.69 0.89 9.58
N ALA A 213 -0.18 2.01 9.07
CA ALA A 213 1.18 2.48 9.36
C ALA A 213 1.39 2.72 10.87
N TYR A 214 0.41 3.34 11.53
CA TYR A 214 0.44 3.58 12.97
C TYR A 214 0.06 2.35 13.81
N GLU A 215 -0.78 1.45 13.31
CA GLU A 215 -1.14 0.19 13.98
C GLU A 215 0.09 -0.73 14.12
N TYR A 216 0.80 -0.95 13.01
CA TYR A 216 1.92 -1.89 12.97
C TYR A 216 3.26 -1.26 13.32
N GLY A 217 3.43 0.05 13.10
CA GLY A 217 4.67 0.75 13.40
C GLY A 217 5.84 0.36 12.48
N VAL A 218 5.56 -0.12 11.27
CA VAL A 218 6.60 -0.53 10.31
C VAL A 218 7.25 0.71 9.68
N LEU A 219 6.43 1.66 9.24
CA LEU A 219 6.88 2.88 8.53
C LEU A 219 7.06 4.09 9.45
N THR A 220 6.44 4.07 10.62
CA THR A 220 6.50 5.12 11.63
C THR A 220 6.48 4.47 13.01
N GLU A 221 6.68 5.22 14.09
CA GLU A 221 6.45 4.69 15.44
C GLU A 221 4.98 4.26 15.61
N ARG A 222 4.77 3.13 16.30
CA ARG A 222 3.44 2.61 16.58
C ARG A 222 2.69 3.60 17.48
N ASP A 223 1.49 3.98 17.05
CA ASP A 223 0.60 4.91 17.76
C ASP A 223 -0.85 4.43 17.64
N PRO A 224 -1.33 3.61 18.59
CA PRO A 224 -2.68 3.03 18.53
C PRO A 224 -3.80 4.08 18.54
N VAL A 225 -3.57 5.27 19.11
CA VAL A 225 -4.53 6.38 19.12
C VAL A 225 -4.67 6.95 17.71
N LYS A 226 -3.56 7.22 17.03
CA LYS A 226 -3.60 7.67 15.63
C LYS A 226 -4.14 6.60 14.69
N ALA A 227 -3.78 5.33 14.90
CA ALA A 227 -4.34 4.23 14.12
C ALA A 227 -5.87 4.22 14.19
N LEU A 228 -6.43 4.24 15.40
CA LEU A 228 -7.89 4.31 15.59
C LEU A 228 -8.48 5.60 15.00
N ALA A 229 -7.79 6.73 15.12
CA ALA A 229 -8.28 8.01 14.60
C ALA A 229 -8.43 8.00 13.07
N TYR A 230 -7.40 7.54 12.35
CA TYR A 230 -7.46 7.40 10.90
C TYR A 230 -8.53 6.41 10.46
N TYR A 231 -8.64 5.26 11.15
CA TYR A 231 -9.68 4.28 10.86
C TYR A 231 -11.10 4.80 11.09
N ARG A 232 -11.31 5.62 12.14
CA ARG A 232 -12.60 6.28 12.39
C ARG A 232 -12.88 7.41 11.38
N ALA A 233 -11.86 8.08 10.87
CA ALA A 233 -12.04 9.09 9.82
C ALA A 233 -12.55 8.46 8.51
N VAL A 234 -12.12 7.23 8.20
CA VAL A 234 -12.66 6.43 7.09
C VAL A 234 -14.16 6.21 7.26
N GLU A 235 -14.61 5.76 8.43
CA GLU A 235 -16.03 5.54 8.71
C GLU A 235 -16.88 6.82 8.61
N LEU A 236 -16.33 7.96 9.02
CA LEU A 236 -17.02 9.25 8.89
C LEU A 236 -17.20 9.65 7.42
N SER A 237 -16.23 9.31 6.57
CA SER A 237 -16.22 9.66 5.15
C SER A 237 -17.00 8.67 4.27
N ASP A 238 -16.95 7.39 4.63
CA ASP A 238 -17.66 6.28 3.99
C ASP A 238 -18.11 5.27 5.05
N GLY A 239 -19.36 5.42 5.50
CA GLY A 239 -19.95 4.61 6.57
C GLY A 239 -20.02 3.11 6.29
N ASN A 240 -19.77 2.66 5.06
CA ASN A 240 -19.75 1.24 4.69
C ASN A 240 -18.33 0.66 4.57
N ALA A 241 -17.28 1.49 4.63
CA ALA A 241 -15.90 1.07 4.36
C ALA A 241 -15.22 0.34 5.54
N ILE A 242 -15.84 0.29 6.72
CA ILE A 242 -15.21 -0.23 7.94
C ILE A 242 -15.81 -1.54 8.45
N SER A 243 -14.91 -2.42 8.89
CA SER A 243 -15.22 -3.62 9.67
C SER A 243 -15.35 -3.30 11.16
N GLN A 244 -16.49 -3.64 11.76
CA GLN A 244 -16.72 -3.54 13.21
C GLN A 244 -15.73 -4.41 14.01
N ARG A 245 -15.29 -5.54 13.44
CA ARG A 245 -14.28 -6.39 14.05
C ARG A 245 -12.92 -5.70 14.13
N SER A 246 -12.51 -5.00 13.07
CA SER A 246 -11.26 -4.25 13.05
C SER A 246 -11.33 -3.05 14.00
N LEU A 247 -12.48 -2.38 14.08
CA LEU A 247 -12.70 -1.32 15.06
C LEU A 247 -12.55 -1.83 16.50
N ALA A 248 -13.17 -2.97 16.81
CA ALA A 248 -13.04 -3.59 18.12
C ALA A 248 -11.59 -3.99 18.43
N TYR A 249 -10.85 -4.50 17.45
CA TYR A 249 -9.43 -4.83 17.57
C TYR A 249 -8.59 -3.59 17.90
N LEU A 250 -8.75 -2.50 17.15
CA LEU A 250 -8.01 -1.24 17.38
C LEU A 250 -8.33 -0.63 18.76
N LYS A 251 -9.54 -0.84 19.29
CA LYS A 251 -9.96 -0.38 20.61
C LYS A 251 -9.51 -1.29 21.76
N GLN A 252 -9.15 -2.55 21.50
CA GLN A 252 -9.04 -3.60 22.53
C GLN A 252 -8.11 -3.25 23.70
N ASN A 253 -7.03 -2.50 23.43
CA ASN A 253 -6.00 -2.16 24.43
C ASN A 253 -5.90 -0.64 24.70
N LEU A 254 -6.92 0.13 24.32
CA LEU A 254 -6.96 1.58 24.55
C LEU A 254 -7.75 1.90 25.82
N SER A 255 -7.30 2.89 26.58
CA SER A 255 -8.11 3.44 27.67
C SER A 255 -9.32 4.22 27.11
N PRO A 256 -10.39 4.41 27.90
CA PRO A 256 -11.51 5.27 27.48
C PRO A 256 -11.08 6.69 27.07
N THR A 257 -10.06 7.23 27.74
CA THR A 257 -9.47 8.53 27.39
C THR A 257 -8.79 8.48 26.01
N ASP A 258 -8.04 7.43 25.73
CA ASP A 258 -7.38 7.25 24.43
C ASP A 258 -8.38 7.09 23.30
N VAL A 259 -9.46 6.33 23.54
CA VAL A 259 -10.56 6.21 22.57
C VAL A 259 -11.21 7.57 22.30
N THR A 260 -11.45 8.36 23.34
CA THR A 260 -12.00 9.72 23.20
C THR A 260 -11.05 10.62 22.40
N ASN A 261 -9.74 10.55 22.68
CA ASN A 261 -8.72 11.30 21.95
C ASN A 261 -8.67 10.90 20.47
N ALA A 262 -8.73 9.60 20.17
CA ALA A 262 -8.79 9.10 18.80
C ALA A 262 -10.05 9.57 18.08
N GLU A 263 -11.22 9.57 18.73
CA GLU A 263 -12.47 10.04 18.15
C GLU A 263 -12.47 11.55 17.89
N ASN A 264 -11.87 12.34 18.78
CA ASN A 264 -11.65 13.77 18.56
C ASN A 264 -10.73 14.01 17.35
N LEU A 265 -9.61 13.28 17.28
CA LEU A 265 -8.66 13.38 16.18
C LEU A 265 -9.29 12.92 14.85
N ALA A 266 -10.11 11.87 14.86
CA ALA A 266 -10.82 11.38 13.68
C ALA A 266 -11.73 12.46 13.06
N ARG A 267 -12.46 13.22 13.89
CA ARG A 267 -13.28 14.34 13.42
C ARG A 267 -12.43 15.46 12.80
N SER A 268 -11.28 15.76 13.41
CA SER A 268 -10.34 16.73 12.85
C SER A 268 -9.78 16.27 11.51
N ILE A 269 -9.40 14.99 11.39
CA ILE A 269 -8.92 14.41 10.13
C ILE A 269 -10.03 14.50 9.07
N HIS A 270 -11.24 14.04 9.38
CA HIS A 270 -12.41 14.09 8.48
C HIS A 270 -12.66 15.51 7.95
N ALA A 271 -12.75 16.49 8.84
CA ALA A 271 -13.01 17.88 8.49
C ALA A 271 -11.92 18.49 7.57
N ASN A 272 -10.66 18.06 7.73
CA ASN A 272 -9.55 18.57 6.93
C ASN A 272 -9.34 17.81 5.61
N CYS A 273 -9.88 16.59 5.46
CA CYS A 273 -9.67 15.75 4.28
C CYS A 273 -10.88 15.64 3.35
N CYS A 274 -12.08 15.57 3.92
CA CYS A 274 -13.17 14.80 3.31
C CYS A 274 -14.53 15.53 3.36
N GLU A 275 -14.62 16.67 4.06
CA GLU A 275 -15.77 17.58 4.03
C GLU A 275 -15.80 18.47 2.79
#